data_AF-A0A520UPR5-F1
#
_entry.id   AF-A0A520UPR5-F1
#
_cell.length_a   1.000
_cell.length_b   1.000
_cell.length_c   1.000
_cell.angle_alpha   90.00
_cell.angle_beta   90.00
_cell.angle_gamma   90.00
#
_symmetry.space_group_name_H-M   'P 1'
#
loop_
_entity.id
_entity.type
_entity.pdbx_description
1 polymer ?
#
loop_
_entity_poly.entity_id
_entity_poly.type
_entity_poly.pdbx_seq_one_letter_code
_entity_poly.pdbx_strand_id
1 'polypeptide(L)'
;MKVIDQYILTSYLRKFFSFFLLIMFVFIFQTIWMFIDDLAGKEIDFEIIFKFLIFYTPKLIPLILPLTVLLASIMTYGDFAENYEFAAMKSSGISLFRSMRVLIGVNLVLCVITFFTSNNLIPYAEFKSYNLRKNLAKVKPALAITEGVFNNIGLMNIKVDNKYGIDNSKLDDIIIHKSNKNNDNSLVIKASSGELIGDEGSDILKIVLNDGYRYEEILAENPNSKEFKPQTKIYFDEHNIFIDLKELNNVDFSEEKYNNTFRMQNINQLGFSIDSLEKRLANQYENFASNFYKRTGIYNFQTNYANRSTIPDVKTTNEILNDFDKPTIGQVLNSMENNIENQITSLKSQKINFFMREKLINLHKSTLYDKYAISFAAIILFFVGAPLGAIIRKGGFGYPVVIALIMFLTYHFLGTFSKNAAEDGSIAPMLGSWISNILMLPVGIYLISRASSDKSIINLDSKIEELKSYLKKINFKK
;
A
#
# COMPACT_ATOMS: atom_id res chain seq x y z
N MET A 1 -38.97 -19.48 12.58
CA MET A 1 -38.99 -18.13 11.96
C MET A 1 -40.40 -17.85 11.48
N LYS A 2 -40.90 -16.59 11.53
CA LYS A 2 -42.20 -16.25 10.91
C LYS A 2 -42.06 -16.21 9.38
N VAL A 3 -43.17 -16.32 8.65
CA VAL A 3 -43.17 -16.29 7.17
C VAL A 3 -42.56 -15.00 6.62
N ILE A 4 -42.90 -13.84 7.21
CA ILE A 4 -42.34 -12.54 6.81
C ILE A 4 -40.83 -12.46 7.06
N ASP A 5 -40.36 -13.07 8.15
CA ASP A 5 -38.94 -13.12 8.51
C ASP A 5 -38.16 -13.95 7.45
N GLN A 6 -38.73 -15.05 6.96
CA GLN A 6 -38.15 -15.85 5.86
C GLN A 6 -38.19 -15.12 4.52
N TYR A 7 -39.28 -14.43 4.21
CA TYR A 7 -39.41 -13.68 2.97
C TYR A 7 -38.37 -12.56 2.87
N ILE A 8 -38.23 -11.75 3.94
CA ILE A 8 -37.22 -10.69 4.02
C ILE A 8 -35.80 -11.27 3.90
N LEU A 9 -35.53 -12.36 4.60
CA LEU A 9 -34.22 -13.02 4.55
C LEU A 9 -33.88 -13.53 3.15
N THR A 10 -34.82 -14.20 2.49
CA THR A 10 -34.59 -14.80 1.17
C THR A 10 -34.36 -13.70 0.12
N SER A 11 -35.16 -12.64 0.15
CA SER A 11 -34.98 -11.47 -0.73
C SER A 11 -33.63 -10.79 -0.53
N TYR A 12 -33.21 -10.62 0.74
CA TYR A 12 -31.90 -10.05 1.07
C TYR A 12 -30.75 -10.94 0.61
N LEU A 13 -30.76 -12.23 0.94
CA LEU A 13 -29.66 -13.15 0.61
C LEU A 13 -29.50 -13.30 -0.91
N ARG A 14 -30.61 -13.35 -1.67
CA ARG A 14 -30.55 -13.40 -3.13
C ARG A 14 -29.84 -12.17 -3.70
N LYS A 15 -30.18 -10.97 -3.22
CA LYS A 15 -29.52 -9.71 -3.64
C LYS A 15 -28.07 -9.66 -3.17
N PHE A 16 -27.81 -10.05 -1.93
CA PHE A 16 -26.47 -10.09 -1.33
C PHE A 16 -25.52 -10.96 -2.15
N PHE A 17 -25.87 -12.22 -2.44
CA PHE A 17 -24.99 -13.11 -3.20
C PHE A 17 -24.81 -12.65 -4.66
N SER A 18 -25.86 -12.13 -5.30
CA SER A 18 -25.74 -11.56 -6.65
C SER A 18 -24.75 -10.39 -6.69
N PHE A 19 -24.88 -9.42 -5.77
CA PHE A 19 -23.95 -8.29 -5.70
C PHE A 19 -22.55 -8.71 -5.26
N PHE A 20 -22.44 -9.65 -4.32
CA PHE A 20 -21.15 -10.14 -3.83
C PHE A 20 -20.35 -10.78 -4.97
N LEU A 21 -20.96 -11.68 -5.73
CA LEU A 21 -20.31 -12.36 -6.85
C LEU A 21 -19.93 -11.39 -7.96
N LEU A 22 -20.83 -10.47 -8.33
CA LEU A 22 -20.56 -9.47 -9.35
C LEU A 22 -19.38 -8.57 -8.96
N ILE A 23 -19.40 -8.03 -7.73
CA ILE A 23 -18.34 -7.14 -7.27
C ILE A 23 -17.03 -7.92 -7.09
N MET A 24 -17.07 -9.13 -6.53
CA MET A 24 -15.88 -9.99 -6.43
C MET A 24 -15.23 -10.23 -7.79
N PHE A 25 -16.04 -10.53 -8.81
CA PHE A 25 -15.55 -10.71 -10.17
C PHE A 25 -14.87 -9.45 -10.73
N VAL A 26 -15.47 -8.28 -10.54
CA VAL A 26 -14.88 -6.99 -10.93
C VAL A 26 -13.53 -6.77 -10.23
N PHE A 27 -13.44 -7.04 -8.93
CA PHE A 27 -12.20 -6.87 -8.17
C PHE A 27 -11.12 -7.90 -8.55
N ILE A 28 -11.50 -9.12 -8.94
CA ILE A 28 -10.55 -10.11 -9.48
C ILE A 28 -9.95 -9.60 -10.79
N PHE A 29 -10.77 -9.09 -11.72
CA PHE A 29 -10.26 -8.49 -12.96
C PHE A 29 -9.37 -7.28 -12.70
N GLN A 30 -9.77 -6.40 -11.79
CA GLN A 30 -8.93 -5.28 -11.36
C GLN A 30 -7.59 -5.78 -10.81
N THR A 31 -7.58 -6.89 -10.08
CA THR A 31 -6.36 -7.49 -9.52
C THR A 31 -5.46 -8.03 -10.63
N ILE A 32 -6.01 -8.73 -11.62
CA ILE A 32 -5.25 -9.20 -12.78
C ILE A 32 -4.61 -8.01 -13.51
N TRP A 33 -5.38 -6.95 -13.76
CA TRP A 33 -4.87 -5.74 -14.40
C TRP A 33 -3.77 -5.07 -13.59
N MET A 34 -3.94 -4.94 -12.28
CA MET A 34 -2.94 -4.33 -11.39
C MET A 34 -1.61 -5.10 -11.35
N PHE A 35 -1.64 -6.41 -11.65
CA PHE A 35 -0.45 -7.26 -11.68
C PHE A 35 -0.09 -7.72 -13.10
N ILE A 36 -0.57 -7.02 -14.13
CA ILE A 36 -0.32 -7.44 -15.51
C ILE A 36 1.18 -7.46 -15.82
N ASP A 37 1.96 -6.50 -15.32
CA ASP A 37 3.42 -6.46 -15.52
C ASP A 37 4.15 -7.63 -14.82
N ASP A 38 3.60 -8.10 -13.69
CA ASP A 38 4.15 -9.23 -12.94
C ASP A 38 3.80 -10.58 -13.62
N LEU A 39 2.76 -10.62 -14.45
CA LEU A 39 2.14 -11.84 -15.01
C LEU A 39 2.30 -12.01 -16.53
N ALA A 40 2.27 -10.92 -17.29
CA ALA A 40 2.26 -10.93 -18.75
C ALA A 40 3.67 -11.03 -19.34
N GLY A 41 3.79 -11.67 -20.50
CA GLY A 41 5.06 -11.80 -21.23
C GLY A 41 6.08 -12.74 -20.59
N LYS A 42 5.67 -13.51 -19.57
CA LYS A 42 6.49 -14.54 -18.91
C LYS A 42 5.86 -15.90 -19.19
N GLU A 43 6.67 -16.92 -19.41
CA GLU A 43 6.23 -18.32 -19.58
C GLU A 43 5.79 -18.92 -18.24
N ILE A 44 4.84 -18.26 -17.57
CA ILE A 44 4.29 -18.69 -16.29
C ILE A 44 3.11 -19.61 -16.56
N ASP A 45 3.13 -20.78 -15.95
CA ASP A 45 2.00 -21.71 -16.01
C ASP A 45 0.72 -21.05 -15.44
N PHE A 46 -0.39 -21.24 -16.14
CA PHE A 46 -1.70 -20.73 -15.76
C PHE A 46 -2.12 -21.19 -14.35
N GLU A 47 -1.69 -22.39 -13.93
CA GLU A 47 -1.92 -22.90 -12.58
C GLU A 47 -1.35 -21.96 -11.51
N ILE A 48 -0.16 -21.41 -11.73
CA ILE A 48 0.52 -20.53 -10.77
C ILE A 48 -0.23 -19.20 -10.64
N ILE A 49 -0.70 -18.65 -11.77
CA ILE A 49 -1.51 -17.43 -11.80
C ILE A 49 -2.82 -17.66 -11.04
N PHE A 50 -3.49 -18.78 -11.29
CA PHE A 50 -4.73 -19.14 -10.61
C PHE A 50 -4.54 -19.31 -9.10
N LYS A 51 -3.46 -19.98 -8.68
CA LYS A 51 -3.08 -20.13 -7.27
C LYS A 51 -2.80 -18.78 -6.60
N PHE A 52 -2.14 -17.85 -7.30
CA PHE A 52 -1.94 -16.48 -6.83
C PHE A 52 -3.27 -15.76 -6.61
N LEU A 53 -4.19 -15.83 -7.57
CA LEU A 53 -5.51 -15.20 -7.47
C LEU A 53 -6.33 -15.76 -6.30
N ILE A 54 -6.31 -17.08 -6.08
CA ILE A 54 -6.98 -17.72 -4.94
C ILE A 54 -6.41 -17.19 -3.63
N PHE A 55 -5.09 -17.11 -3.47
CA PHE A 55 -4.48 -16.59 -2.24
C PHE A 55 -4.65 -15.08 -2.08
N TYR A 56 -4.86 -14.32 -3.15
CA TYR A 56 -5.13 -12.89 -3.06
C TYR A 56 -6.60 -12.60 -2.67
N THR A 57 -7.53 -13.48 -3.05
CA THR A 57 -8.98 -13.27 -2.89
C THR A 57 -9.45 -12.96 -1.46
N PRO A 58 -8.96 -13.63 -0.39
CA PRO A 58 -9.37 -13.31 0.98
C PRO A 58 -9.14 -11.85 1.39
N LYS A 59 -8.13 -11.20 0.83
CA LYS A 59 -7.81 -9.78 1.07
C LYS A 59 -8.87 -8.83 0.50
N LEU A 60 -9.59 -9.26 -0.54
CA LEU A 60 -10.64 -8.48 -1.19
C LEU A 60 -11.94 -8.47 -0.37
N ILE A 61 -12.20 -9.51 0.42
CA ILE A 61 -13.45 -9.67 1.18
C ILE A 61 -13.75 -8.46 2.09
N PRO A 62 -12.83 -7.98 2.95
CA PRO A 62 -13.02 -6.76 3.74
C PRO A 62 -13.45 -5.51 2.97
N LEU A 63 -13.03 -5.38 1.71
CA LEU A 63 -13.32 -4.22 0.88
C LEU A 63 -14.69 -4.33 0.22
N ILE A 64 -15.03 -5.55 -0.23
CA ILE A 64 -16.26 -5.84 -0.97
C ILE A 64 -17.46 -5.96 -0.04
N LEU A 65 -17.30 -6.64 1.09
CA LEU A 65 -18.41 -7.02 1.97
C LEU A 65 -19.24 -5.82 2.46
N PRO A 66 -18.66 -4.71 2.96
CA PRO A 66 -19.44 -3.58 3.43
C PRO A 66 -20.25 -2.92 2.30
N LEU A 67 -19.69 -2.83 1.09
CA LEU A 67 -20.37 -2.33 -0.11
C LEU A 67 -21.54 -3.25 -0.51
N THR A 68 -21.30 -4.56 -0.56
CA THR A 68 -22.33 -5.55 -0.87
C THR A 68 -23.49 -5.48 0.12
N VAL A 69 -23.18 -5.41 1.42
CA VAL A 69 -24.22 -5.30 2.46
C VAL A 69 -25.02 -4.02 2.30
N LEU A 70 -24.37 -2.89 2.04
CA LEU A 70 -25.03 -1.61 1.80
C LEU A 70 -26.00 -1.69 0.61
N LEU A 71 -25.51 -2.15 -0.54
CA LEU A 71 -26.31 -2.30 -1.77
C LEU A 71 -27.46 -3.28 -1.59
N ALA A 72 -27.19 -4.46 -1.04
CA ALA A 72 -28.21 -5.47 -0.80
C ALA A 72 -29.29 -4.96 0.16
N SER A 73 -28.92 -4.21 1.21
CA SER A 73 -29.87 -3.65 2.17
C SER A 73 -30.74 -2.57 1.54
N ILE A 74 -30.14 -1.63 0.82
CA ILE A 74 -30.84 -0.55 0.13
C ILE A 74 -31.81 -1.14 -0.90
N MET A 75 -31.37 -2.11 -1.71
CA MET A 75 -32.22 -2.76 -2.71
C MET A 75 -33.31 -3.62 -2.10
N THR A 76 -33.06 -4.26 -0.96
CA THR A 76 -34.09 -5.08 -0.29
C THR A 76 -35.22 -4.21 0.22
N TYR A 77 -34.89 -3.16 0.97
CA TYR A 77 -35.89 -2.26 1.53
C TYR A 77 -36.47 -1.27 0.51
N GLY A 78 -35.70 -0.92 -0.52
CA GLY A 78 -36.14 -0.12 -1.66
C GLY A 78 -37.25 -0.83 -2.45
N ASP A 79 -37.02 -2.09 -2.83
CA ASP A 79 -38.05 -2.87 -3.54
C ASP A 79 -39.31 -3.07 -2.69
N PHE A 80 -39.16 -3.33 -1.38
CA PHE A 80 -40.31 -3.40 -0.48
C PHE A 80 -41.07 -2.07 -0.40
N ALA A 81 -40.36 -0.94 -0.47
CA ALA A 81 -40.99 0.38 -0.46
C ALA A 81 -41.67 0.72 -1.81
N GLU A 82 -41.04 0.35 -2.94
CA GLU A 82 -41.55 0.57 -4.29
C GLU A 82 -42.81 -0.27 -4.58
N ASN A 83 -42.81 -1.54 -4.18
CA ASN A 83 -43.95 -2.45 -4.34
C ASN A 83 -45.05 -2.26 -3.27
N TYR A 84 -44.97 -1.22 -2.44
CA TYR A 84 -45.87 -0.96 -1.31
C TYR A 84 -45.96 -2.09 -0.25
N GLU A 85 -45.08 -3.09 -0.31
CA GLU A 85 -45.02 -4.19 0.66
C GLU A 85 -44.65 -3.65 2.05
N PHE A 86 -43.70 -2.73 2.12
CA PHE A 86 -43.27 -2.11 3.38
C PHE A 86 -44.38 -1.25 4.01
N ALA A 87 -45.18 -0.58 3.20
CA ALA A 87 -46.35 0.17 3.67
C ALA A 87 -47.41 -0.77 4.27
N ALA A 88 -47.69 -1.90 3.61
CA ALA A 88 -48.61 -2.92 4.11
C ALA A 88 -48.12 -3.55 5.44
N MET A 89 -46.81 -3.80 5.57
CA MET A 89 -46.20 -4.27 6.82
C MET A 89 -46.44 -3.28 7.96
N LYS A 90 -46.18 -1.99 7.74
CA LYS A 90 -46.41 -0.94 8.74
C LYS A 90 -47.88 -0.82 9.15
N SER A 91 -48.81 -0.84 8.20
CA SER A 91 -50.26 -0.81 8.47
C SER A 91 -50.73 -2.00 9.30
N SER A 92 -50.02 -3.14 9.21
CA SER A 92 -50.28 -4.34 10.03
C SER A 92 -49.61 -4.28 11.42
N GLY A 93 -49.07 -3.12 11.82
CA GLY A 93 -48.40 -2.91 13.11
C GLY A 93 -46.95 -3.40 13.16
N ILE A 94 -46.34 -3.78 12.03
CA ILE A 94 -44.94 -4.23 11.99
C ILE A 94 -44.03 -3.01 11.84
N SER A 95 -43.26 -2.70 12.90
CA SER A 95 -42.28 -1.61 12.85
C SER A 95 -41.09 -1.93 11.92
N LEU A 96 -40.42 -0.88 11.41
CA LEU A 96 -39.21 -1.02 10.61
C LEU A 96 -38.17 -1.88 11.32
N PHE A 97 -37.91 -1.61 12.60
CA PHE A 97 -36.95 -2.36 13.39
C PHE A 97 -37.31 -3.84 13.53
N ARG A 98 -38.62 -4.18 13.63
CA ARG A 98 -39.07 -5.59 13.67
C ARG A 98 -38.76 -6.33 12.37
N SER A 99 -38.89 -5.65 11.24
CA SER A 99 -38.56 -6.22 9.92
C SER A 99 -37.05 -6.44 9.75
N MET A 100 -36.22 -5.54 10.31
CA MET A 100 -34.75 -5.61 10.23
C MET A 100 -34.14 -6.68 11.11
N ARG A 101 -34.84 -7.14 12.16
CA ARG A 101 -34.30 -8.02 13.21
C ARG A 101 -33.57 -9.27 12.67
N VAL A 102 -34.15 -9.93 11.68
CA VAL A 102 -33.56 -11.15 11.10
C VAL A 102 -32.27 -10.81 10.35
N LEU A 103 -32.28 -9.72 9.59
CA LEU A 103 -31.11 -9.24 8.85
C LEU A 103 -30.01 -8.72 9.78
N ILE A 104 -30.36 -8.12 10.92
CA ILE A 104 -29.39 -7.78 11.98
C ILE A 104 -28.68 -9.05 12.45
N GLY A 105 -29.43 -10.13 12.72
CA GLY A 105 -28.86 -11.43 13.09
C GLY A 105 -27.88 -11.98 12.05
N VAL A 106 -28.25 -11.93 10.77
CA VAL A 106 -27.37 -12.34 9.66
C VAL A 106 -26.10 -11.47 9.58
N ASN A 107 -26.24 -10.15 9.69
CA ASN A 107 -25.10 -9.24 9.62
C ASN A 107 -24.18 -9.35 10.84
N LEU A 108 -24.69 -9.73 12.00
CA LEU A 108 -23.88 -10.10 13.17
C LEU A 108 -23.07 -11.37 12.89
N VAL A 109 -23.67 -12.39 12.26
CA VAL A 109 -22.93 -13.60 11.83
C VAL A 109 -21.86 -13.23 10.81
N LEU A 110 -22.17 -12.37 9.83
CA LEU A 110 -21.19 -11.86 8.87
C LEU A 110 -20.04 -11.10 9.54
N CYS A 111 -20.30 -10.31 10.59
CA CYS A 111 -19.27 -9.65 11.38
C CYS A 111 -18.28 -10.67 11.98
N VAL A 112 -18.79 -11.75 12.59
CA VAL A 112 -17.94 -12.83 13.16
C VAL A 112 -17.12 -13.53 12.08
N ILE A 113 -17.74 -13.86 10.94
CA ILE A 113 -17.05 -14.48 9.80
C ILE A 113 -15.95 -13.57 9.26
N THR A 114 -16.22 -12.27 9.17
CA THR A 114 -15.27 -11.26 8.69
C THR A 114 -14.11 -11.11 9.65
N PHE A 115 -14.37 -11.13 10.96
CA PHE A 115 -13.34 -11.09 11.98
C PHE A 115 -12.42 -12.32 11.89
N PHE A 116 -13.00 -13.51 11.80
CA PHE A 116 -12.23 -14.75 11.63
C PHE A 116 -11.39 -14.72 10.35
N THR A 117 -11.99 -14.26 9.25
CA THR A 117 -11.30 -14.07 7.97
C THR A 117 -10.14 -13.10 8.10
N SER A 118 -10.35 -11.95 8.74
CA SER A 118 -9.36 -10.90 8.92
C SER A 118 -8.22 -11.29 9.87
N ASN A 119 -8.51 -12.09 10.90
CA ASN A 119 -7.52 -12.51 11.87
C ASN A 119 -6.72 -13.76 11.44
N ASN A 120 -7.34 -14.71 10.73
CA ASN A 120 -6.73 -16.01 10.44
C ASN A 120 -6.49 -16.22 8.94
N LEU A 121 -7.53 -16.07 8.12
CA LEU A 121 -7.45 -16.39 6.70
C LEU A 121 -6.59 -15.38 5.93
N ILE A 122 -6.78 -14.08 6.16
CA ILE A 122 -6.03 -13.02 5.47
C ILE A 122 -4.53 -13.10 5.78
N PRO A 123 -4.06 -13.23 7.03
CA PRO A 123 -2.63 -13.37 7.31
C PRO A 123 -1.98 -14.55 6.59
N TYR A 124 -2.64 -15.71 6.60
CA TYR A 124 -2.16 -16.90 5.88
C TYR A 124 -2.12 -16.68 4.37
N ALA A 125 -3.20 -16.12 3.82
CA ALA A 125 -3.33 -15.87 2.38
C ALA A 125 -2.38 -14.77 1.90
N GLU A 126 -2.15 -13.72 2.70
CA GLU A 126 -1.17 -12.66 2.44
C GLU A 126 0.25 -13.23 2.44
N PHE A 127 0.58 -14.13 3.38
CA PHE A 127 1.90 -14.79 3.40
C PHE A 127 2.15 -15.58 2.12
N LYS A 128 1.21 -16.43 1.69
CA LYS A 128 1.34 -17.22 0.46
C LYS A 128 1.35 -16.34 -0.80
N SER A 129 0.39 -15.42 -0.93
CA SER A 129 0.29 -14.55 -2.11
C SER A 129 1.46 -13.57 -2.24
N TYR A 130 2.00 -13.07 -1.13
CA TYR A 130 3.16 -12.17 -1.15
C TYR A 130 4.44 -12.90 -1.58
N ASN A 131 4.70 -14.09 -1.03
CA ASN A 131 5.87 -14.89 -1.44
C ASN A 131 5.74 -15.30 -2.91
N LEU A 132 4.57 -15.79 -3.31
CA LEU A 132 4.32 -16.19 -4.70
C LEU A 132 4.50 -15.01 -5.66
N ARG A 133 3.95 -13.83 -5.33
CA ARG A 133 4.17 -12.61 -6.12
C ARG A 133 5.66 -12.24 -6.21
N LYS A 134 6.39 -12.30 -5.10
CA LYS A 134 7.84 -12.00 -5.09
C LYS A 134 8.61 -12.97 -5.97
N ASN A 135 8.22 -14.23 -6.01
CA ASN A 135 8.82 -15.23 -6.89
C ASN A 135 8.43 -14.98 -8.36
N LEU A 136 7.16 -14.67 -8.66
CA LEU A 136 6.71 -14.27 -10.00
C LEU A 136 7.43 -13.02 -10.51
N ALA A 137 7.72 -12.06 -9.64
CA ALA A 137 8.47 -10.86 -9.99
C ALA A 137 9.96 -11.13 -10.29
N LYS A 138 10.54 -12.25 -9.81
CA LYS A 138 11.93 -12.64 -10.12
C LYS A 138 12.07 -13.21 -11.53
N VAL A 139 11.01 -13.85 -12.04
CA VAL A 139 10.99 -14.38 -13.42
C VAL A 139 11.11 -13.21 -14.37
N LYS A 140 12.23 -13.15 -15.10
CA LYS A 140 12.47 -12.10 -16.09
C LYS A 140 11.91 -12.56 -17.45
N PRO A 141 11.17 -11.72 -18.17
CA PRO A 141 10.77 -12.05 -19.53
C PRO A 141 12.01 -12.20 -20.42
N ALA A 142 12.07 -13.25 -21.24
CA ALA A 142 13.12 -13.37 -22.27
C ALA A 142 13.03 -12.23 -23.32
N LEU A 143 11.85 -11.59 -23.48
CA LEU A 143 11.56 -10.56 -24.49
C LEU A 143 11.63 -9.09 -24.00
N ALA A 144 11.75 -8.80 -22.71
CA ALA A 144 11.51 -7.46 -22.15
C ALA A 144 12.76 -6.57 -22.05
N ILE A 145 13.53 -6.45 -23.13
CA ILE A 145 14.40 -5.28 -23.29
C ILE A 145 13.49 -4.14 -23.77
N THR A 146 13.23 -3.15 -22.90
CA THR A 146 12.51 -1.93 -23.26
C THR A 146 13.44 -0.93 -23.95
N GLU A 147 12.96 -0.28 -25.01
CA GLU A 147 13.69 0.76 -25.76
C GLU A 147 14.05 1.97 -24.90
N GLY A 148 15.21 2.57 -25.16
CA GLY A 148 15.66 3.85 -24.59
C GLY A 148 16.09 3.81 -23.11
N VAL A 149 15.96 2.67 -22.42
CA VAL A 149 16.27 2.52 -20.98
C VAL A 149 17.24 1.34 -20.75
N PHE A 150 18.08 1.43 -19.72
CA PHE A 150 18.93 0.31 -19.30
C PHE A 150 18.09 -0.77 -18.62
N ASN A 151 18.16 -2.00 -19.15
CA ASN A 151 17.52 -3.20 -18.64
C ASN A 151 18.57 -4.11 -18.00
N ASN A 152 18.31 -4.57 -16.77
CA ASN A 152 19.25 -5.44 -16.06
C ASN A 152 18.94 -6.92 -16.33
N ILE A 153 19.87 -7.67 -16.93
CA ILE A 153 19.77 -9.11 -17.23
C ILE A 153 20.95 -9.85 -16.60
N GLY A 154 20.69 -10.66 -15.57
CA GLY A 154 21.76 -11.31 -14.78
C GLY A 154 22.77 -10.30 -14.21
N LEU A 155 24.05 -10.46 -14.57
CA LEU A 155 25.18 -9.59 -14.22
C LEU A 155 25.46 -8.50 -15.29
N MET A 156 24.54 -8.29 -16.23
CA MET A 156 24.68 -7.37 -17.36
C MET A 156 23.56 -6.35 -17.38
N ASN A 157 23.84 -5.12 -17.81
CA ASN A 157 22.85 -4.07 -18.08
C ASN A 157 22.91 -3.72 -19.55
N ILE A 158 21.80 -3.91 -20.27
CA ILE A 158 21.67 -3.67 -21.71
C ILE A 158 20.75 -2.49 -21.97
N LYS A 159 21.19 -1.53 -22.78
CA LYS A 159 20.36 -0.47 -23.37
C LYS A 159 20.30 -0.70 -24.87
N VAL A 160 19.10 -0.57 -25.43
CA VAL A 160 18.84 -0.59 -26.87
C VAL A 160 18.04 0.65 -27.18
N ASP A 161 18.41 1.40 -28.21
CA ASP A 161 17.69 2.63 -28.56
C ASP A 161 16.39 2.32 -29.29
N ASN A 162 16.40 1.46 -30.32
CA ASN A 162 15.19 1.06 -31.05
C ASN A 162 15.14 -0.46 -31.27
N LYS A 163 13.92 -1.03 -31.27
CA LYS A 163 13.67 -2.42 -31.66
C LYS A 163 12.71 -2.47 -32.84
N TYR A 164 12.89 -3.46 -33.72
CA TYR A 164 12.06 -3.63 -34.90
C TYR A 164 12.10 -5.09 -35.40
N GLY A 165 11.29 -5.38 -36.41
CA GLY A 165 11.10 -6.74 -36.93
C GLY A 165 9.79 -7.37 -36.44
N ILE A 166 9.43 -8.51 -37.03
CA ILE A 166 8.13 -9.18 -36.86
C ILE A 166 7.86 -9.52 -35.37
N ASP A 167 8.92 -9.77 -34.59
CA ASP A 167 8.85 -10.12 -33.16
C ASP A 167 9.67 -9.17 -32.25
N ASN A 168 9.99 -7.95 -32.71
CA ASN A 168 10.94 -7.05 -32.03
C ASN A 168 12.30 -7.69 -31.72
N SER A 169 12.74 -8.62 -32.57
CA SER A 169 13.98 -9.38 -32.41
C SER A 169 15.22 -8.59 -32.82
N LYS A 170 15.09 -7.59 -33.70
CA LYS A 170 16.21 -6.75 -34.14
C LYS A 170 16.36 -5.53 -33.25
N LEU A 171 17.60 -5.19 -32.96
CA LEU A 171 18.02 -4.18 -32.01
C LEU A 171 18.97 -3.19 -32.73
N ASP A 172 18.75 -1.89 -32.56
CA ASP A 172 19.65 -0.83 -33.03
C ASP A 172 20.29 -0.08 -31.85
N ASP A 173 21.56 0.27 -32.03
CA ASP A 173 22.44 0.96 -31.06
C ASP A 173 22.39 0.36 -29.65
N ILE A 174 23.23 -0.65 -29.46
CA ILE A 174 23.21 -1.51 -28.29
C ILE A 174 24.41 -1.18 -27.42
N ILE A 175 24.14 -0.91 -26.14
CA ILE A 175 25.17 -0.72 -25.11
C ILE A 175 24.97 -1.74 -24.02
N ILE A 176 25.97 -2.58 -23.77
CA ILE A 176 25.96 -3.59 -22.71
C ILE A 176 27.08 -3.33 -21.73
N HIS A 177 26.73 -3.21 -20.46
CA HIS A 177 27.69 -3.17 -19.36
C HIS A 177 27.65 -4.51 -18.64
N LYS A 178 28.81 -5.11 -18.35
CA LYS A 178 28.90 -6.32 -17.52
C LYS A 178 29.78 -6.04 -16.31
N SER A 179 29.21 -6.24 -15.14
CA SER A 179 29.86 -5.99 -13.86
C SER A 179 30.50 -7.27 -13.32
N ASN A 180 31.65 -7.15 -12.65
CA ASN A 180 32.30 -8.27 -11.96
C ASN A 180 31.74 -8.43 -10.52
N LYS A 181 32.11 -9.50 -9.78
CA LYS A 181 31.68 -9.78 -8.40
C LYS A 181 31.91 -8.63 -7.40
N ASN A 182 32.83 -7.71 -7.69
CA ASN A 182 33.11 -6.52 -6.88
C ASN A 182 32.32 -5.27 -7.32
N ASN A 183 31.36 -5.42 -8.23
CA ASN A 183 30.47 -4.37 -8.74
C ASN A 183 31.16 -3.25 -9.55
N ASP A 184 32.41 -3.45 -9.97
CA ASP A 184 33.08 -2.61 -10.96
C ASP A 184 32.66 -3.01 -12.38
N ASN A 185 32.38 -2.02 -13.22
CA ASN A 185 32.05 -2.22 -14.64
C ASN A 185 33.33 -2.57 -15.42
N SER A 186 33.71 -3.84 -15.38
CA SER A 186 34.93 -4.32 -16.03
C SER A 186 34.80 -4.45 -17.55
N LEU A 187 33.57 -4.48 -18.09
CA LEU A 187 33.33 -4.71 -19.51
C LEU A 187 32.19 -3.86 -20.07
N VAL A 188 32.46 -3.17 -21.18
CA VAL A 188 31.47 -2.41 -21.96
C VAL A 188 31.51 -2.89 -23.41
N ILE A 189 30.36 -3.25 -23.96
CA ILE A 189 30.20 -3.62 -25.37
C ILE A 189 29.28 -2.59 -26.01
N LYS A 190 29.68 -2.06 -27.17
CA LYS A 190 28.85 -1.19 -28.00
C LYS A 190 28.74 -1.81 -29.39
N ALA A 191 27.53 -1.95 -29.92
CA ALA A 191 27.28 -2.53 -31.24
C ALA A 191 26.26 -1.69 -32.00
N SER A 192 26.42 -1.58 -33.32
CA SER A 192 25.51 -0.79 -34.15
C SER A 192 24.16 -1.48 -34.35
N SER A 193 24.17 -2.80 -34.49
CA SER A 193 22.96 -3.62 -34.63
C SER A 193 23.10 -4.94 -33.89
N GLY A 194 21.97 -5.59 -33.66
CA GLY A 194 21.95 -6.93 -33.09
C GLY A 194 20.62 -7.63 -33.25
N GLU A 195 20.61 -8.92 -32.98
CA GLU A 195 19.45 -9.78 -33.13
C GLU A 195 19.32 -10.72 -31.93
N LEU A 196 18.12 -10.78 -31.38
CA LEU A 196 17.73 -11.74 -30.36
C LEU A 196 17.26 -13.02 -31.04
N ILE A 197 18.01 -14.09 -30.86
CA ILE A 197 17.67 -15.43 -31.33
C ILE A 197 17.35 -16.28 -30.10
N GLY A 198 16.07 -16.55 -29.90
CA GLY A 198 15.58 -17.55 -28.96
C GLY A 198 15.03 -18.75 -29.74
N ASP A 199 15.42 -19.96 -29.37
CA ASP A 199 14.85 -21.19 -29.93
C ASP A 199 13.64 -21.60 -29.08
N GLU A 200 12.51 -21.95 -29.72
CA GLU A 200 11.28 -22.38 -29.04
C GLU A 200 11.52 -23.74 -28.34
N GLY A 201 12.03 -23.69 -27.11
CA GLY A 201 12.37 -24.87 -26.31
C GLY A 201 13.82 -24.91 -25.77
N SER A 202 14.67 -23.92 -26.09
CA SER A 202 15.99 -23.81 -25.49
C SER A 202 16.00 -22.75 -24.37
N ASP A 203 16.55 -23.11 -23.20
CA ASP A 203 16.74 -22.18 -22.08
C ASP A 203 17.93 -21.21 -22.30
N ILE A 204 18.32 -20.96 -23.56
CA ILE A 204 19.47 -20.12 -23.91
C ILE A 204 18.97 -19.01 -24.82
N LEU A 205 19.06 -17.77 -24.36
CA LEU A 205 18.86 -16.60 -25.21
C LEU A 205 20.20 -16.23 -25.85
N LYS A 206 20.28 -16.29 -27.18
CA LYS A 206 21.44 -15.84 -27.95
C LYS A 206 21.20 -14.41 -28.43
N ILE A 207 22.11 -13.50 -28.08
CA ILE A 207 22.17 -12.14 -28.63
C ILE A 207 23.32 -12.11 -29.62
N VAL A 208 23.01 -11.92 -30.89
CA VAL A 208 24.00 -11.70 -31.95
C VAL A 208 24.21 -10.19 -32.07
N LEU A 209 25.41 -9.69 -31.81
CA LEU A 209 25.76 -8.28 -31.96
C LEU A 209 26.63 -8.12 -33.19
N ASN A 210 26.33 -7.14 -34.04
CA ASN A 210 27.08 -6.90 -35.27
C ASN A 210 27.75 -5.53 -35.23
N ASP A 211 28.95 -5.46 -35.82
CA ASP A 211 29.76 -4.25 -36.02
C ASP A 211 29.88 -3.40 -34.76
N GLY A 212 30.78 -3.82 -33.87
CA GLY A 212 30.91 -3.24 -32.54
C GLY A 212 32.30 -3.27 -31.93
N TYR A 213 32.40 -2.65 -30.75
CA TYR A 213 33.61 -2.58 -29.96
C TYR A 213 33.37 -3.09 -28.55
N ARG A 214 34.27 -3.94 -28.08
CA ARG A 214 34.35 -4.45 -26.71
C ARG A 214 35.50 -3.74 -25.99
N TYR A 215 35.18 -3.09 -24.88
CA TYR A 215 36.11 -2.40 -23.99
C TYR A 215 36.20 -3.17 -22.68
N GLU A 216 37.39 -3.64 -22.32
CA GLU A 216 37.64 -4.42 -21.12
C GLU A 216 38.73 -3.79 -20.26
N GLU A 217 38.47 -3.65 -18.97
CA GLU A 217 39.42 -3.16 -17.99
C GLU A 217 40.23 -4.34 -17.42
N ILE A 218 41.55 -4.32 -17.60
CA ILE A 218 42.43 -5.34 -17.03
C ILE A 218 42.74 -4.96 -15.57
N LEU A 219 42.39 -5.84 -14.63
CA LEU A 219 42.75 -5.68 -13.23
C LEU A 219 44.25 -5.94 -13.05
N ALA A 220 44.97 -4.97 -12.51
CA ALA A 220 46.37 -5.17 -12.12
C ALA A 220 46.45 -6.11 -10.89
N GLU A 221 47.37 -7.07 -10.90
CA GLU A 221 47.55 -8.04 -9.79
C GLU A 221 48.01 -7.38 -8.48
N ASN A 222 48.49 -6.13 -8.51
CA ASN A 222 49.13 -5.48 -7.37
C ASN A 222 48.32 -4.25 -6.88
N PRO A 223 47.85 -4.21 -5.62
CA PRO A 223 47.00 -3.12 -5.08
C PRO A 223 47.67 -1.73 -5.05
N ASN A 224 49.00 -1.67 -5.18
CA ASN A 224 49.79 -0.44 -5.07
C ASN A 224 50.10 0.26 -6.41
N SER A 225 49.75 -0.32 -7.56
CA SER A 225 49.91 0.36 -8.86
C SER A 225 48.65 1.17 -9.18
N LYS A 226 48.55 2.37 -8.58
CA LYS A 226 47.38 3.25 -8.73
C LYS A 226 47.18 3.90 -10.12
N GLU A 227 48.05 3.66 -11.10
CA GLU A 227 48.07 4.50 -12.32
C GLU A 227 48.03 3.78 -13.67
N PHE A 228 47.93 2.45 -13.73
CA PHE A 228 47.73 1.77 -15.02
C PHE A 228 46.55 0.81 -14.93
N LYS A 229 45.40 1.26 -15.44
CA LYS A 229 44.27 0.41 -15.81
C LYS A 229 44.33 0.23 -17.34
N PRO A 230 45.17 -0.67 -17.87
CA PRO A 230 45.22 -0.87 -19.31
C PRO A 230 43.84 -1.33 -19.78
N GLN A 231 43.25 -0.56 -20.67
CA GLN A 231 41.98 -0.90 -21.30
C GLN A 231 42.26 -1.61 -22.62
N THR A 232 41.63 -2.75 -22.82
CA THR A 232 41.68 -3.46 -24.10
C THR A 232 40.47 -3.03 -24.91
N LYS A 233 40.70 -2.60 -26.15
CA LYS A 233 39.65 -2.31 -27.14
C LYS A 233 39.73 -3.35 -28.25
N ILE A 234 38.66 -4.10 -28.44
CA ILE A 234 38.54 -5.15 -29.47
C ILE A 234 37.41 -4.77 -30.42
N TYR A 235 37.69 -4.68 -31.71
CA TYR A 235 36.66 -4.60 -32.75
C TYR A 235 36.15 -6.00 -33.10
N PHE A 236 34.85 -6.14 -33.36
CA PHE A 236 34.26 -7.39 -33.82
C PHE A 236 33.23 -7.12 -34.93
N ASP A 237 33.25 -7.99 -35.94
CA ASP A 237 32.22 -8.00 -36.99
C ASP A 237 30.93 -8.66 -36.46
N GLU A 238 31.05 -9.78 -35.75
CA GLU A 238 29.96 -10.49 -35.07
C GLU A 238 30.41 -10.91 -33.66
N HIS A 239 29.58 -10.66 -32.65
CA HIS A 239 29.81 -11.10 -31.27
C HIS A 239 28.55 -11.72 -30.68
N ASN A 240 28.64 -13.00 -30.32
CA ASN A 240 27.54 -13.78 -29.76
C ASN A 240 27.60 -13.80 -28.23
N ILE A 241 26.54 -13.33 -27.58
CA ILE A 241 26.34 -13.42 -26.13
C ILE A 241 25.26 -14.46 -25.85
N PHE A 242 25.60 -15.47 -25.06
CA PHE A 242 24.65 -16.47 -24.61
C PHE A 242 24.24 -16.16 -23.18
N ILE A 243 22.94 -16.07 -22.95
CA ILE A 243 22.34 -15.87 -21.63
C ILE A 243 21.63 -17.16 -21.26
N ASP A 244 22.15 -17.84 -20.25
CA ASP A 244 21.49 -19.01 -19.67
C ASP A 244 20.27 -18.53 -18.87
N LEU A 245 19.09 -18.84 -19.38
CA LEU A 245 17.82 -18.52 -18.75
C LEU A 245 17.49 -19.49 -17.61
N LYS A 246 18.14 -20.66 -17.50
CA LYS A 246 17.90 -21.62 -16.41
C LYS A 246 18.22 -21.01 -15.05
N GLU A 247 19.34 -20.31 -14.91
CA GLU A 247 19.70 -19.64 -13.65
C GLU A 247 18.74 -18.49 -13.29
N LEU A 248 18.11 -17.87 -14.29
CA LEU A 248 17.15 -16.76 -14.12
C LEU A 248 15.71 -17.25 -13.87
N ASN A 249 15.32 -18.39 -14.44
CA ASN A 249 13.97 -18.95 -14.39
C ASN A 249 13.81 -20.12 -13.41
N ASN A 250 14.88 -20.63 -12.79
CA ASN A 250 14.80 -21.62 -11.70
C ASN A 250 14.33 -20.98 -10.38
N VAL A 251 13.20 -20.29 -10.45
CA VAL A 251 12.53 -19.72 -9.30
C VAL A 251 11.63 -20.79 -8.71
N ASP A 252 11.96 -21.24 -7.51
CA ASP A 252 11.06 -22.09 -6.74
C ASP A 252 9.85 -21.27 -6.29
N PHE A 253 8.71 -21.44 -6.97
CA PHE A 253 7.47 -20.77 -6.61
C PHE A 253 6.87 -21.25 -5.28
N SER A 254 7.38 -22.35 -4.72
CA SER A 254 7.04 -22.83 -3.38
C SER A 254 7.92 -22.25 -2.27
N GLU A 255 8.99 -21.50 -2.62
CA GLU A 255 9.89 -20.88 -1.65
C GLU A 255 9.19 -19.76 -0.85
N GLU A 256 9.24 -19.85 0.48
CA GLU A 256 8.55 -18.95 1.41
C GLU A 256 9.52 -18.12 2.27
N LYS A 257 10.38 -17.35 1.60
CA LYS A 257 11.47 -16.60 2.22
C LYS A 257 11.03 -15.37 3.01
N TYR A 258 9.91 -14.75 2.65
CA TYR A 258 9.46 -13.48 3.21
C TYR A 258 8.34 -13.69 4.24
N ASN A 259 8.63 -13.50 5.53
CA ASN A 259 7.69 -13.73 6.63
C ASN A 259 7.51 -12.55 7.61
N ASN A 260 8.18 -11.41 7.35
CA ASN A 260 8.32 -10.34 8.35
C ASN A 260 7.33 -9.17 8.17
N THR A 261 6.39 -9.27 7.24
CA THR A 261 5.46 -8.16 6.95
C THR A 261 4.31 -8.17 7.95
N PHE A 262 4.01 -7.03 8.56
CA PHE A 262 2.92 -6.85 9.54
C PHE A 262 1.54 -7.31 9.04
N ARG A 263 1.30 -7.27 7.72
CA ARG A 263 0.06 -7.73 7.09
C ARG A 263 -0.15 -9.26 7.18
N MET A 264 0.93 -10.02 7.39
CA MET A 264 0.93 -11.48 7.53
C MET A 264 0.71 -11.93 8.97
N GLN A 265 0.49 -11.00 9.91
CA GLN A 265 0.39 -11.31 11.32
C GLN A 265 -1.08 -11.31 11.79
N ASN A 266 -1.39 -12.26 12.67
CA ASN A 266 -2.65 -12.25 13.43
C ASN A 266 -2.55 -11.30 14.65
N ILE A 267 -3.65 -11.11 15.39
CA ILE A 267 -3.71 -10.17 16.53
C ILE A 267 -2.66 -10.50 17.60
N ASN A 268 -2.44 -11.78 17.92
CA ASN A 268 -1.47 -12.18 18.95
C ASN A 268 -0.03 -11.87 18.51
N GLN A 269 0.30 -12.19 17.26
CA GLN A 269 1.60 -11.90 16.66
C GLN A 269 1.84 -10.39 16.52
N LEU A 270 0.81 -9.62 16.15
CA LEU A 270 0.85 -8.16 16.10
C LEU A 270 1.10 -7.59 17.50
N GLY A 271 0.39 -8.07 18.52
CA GLY A 271 0.56 -7.62 19.90
C GLY A 271 2.00 -7.82 20.40
N PHE A 272 2.58 -9.00 20.18
CA PHE A 272 3.98 -9.27 20.50
C PHE A 272 4.95 -8.38 19.70
N SER A 273 4.70 -8.20 18.40
CA SER A 273 5.54 -7.37 17.53
C SER A 273 5.49 -5.90 17.94
N ILE A 274 4.31 -5.37 18.29
CA ILE A 274 4.13 -3.99 18.77
C ILE A 274 4.92 -3.78 20.06
N ASP A 275 4.74 -4.64 21.07
CA ASP A 275 5.45 -4.53 22.36
C ASP A 275 6.98 -4.55 22.16
N SER A 276 7.48 -5.49 21.34
CA SER A 276 8.90 -5.58 21.04
C SER A 276 9.43 -4.35 20.30
N LEU A 277 8.68 -3.85 19.31
CA LEU A 277 9.07 -2.67 18.53
C LEU A 277 9.08 -1.40 19.39
N GLU A 278 8.11 -1.23 20.28
CA GLU A 278 8.02 -0.10 21.21
C GLU A 278 9.18 -0.11 22.21
N LYS A 279 9.44 -1.24 22.86
CA LYS A 279 10.60 -1.39 23.76
C LYS A 279 11.91 -1.09 23.03
N ARG A 280 12.06 -1.57 21.80
CA ARG A 280 13.25 -1.29 20.97
C ARG A 280 13.37 0.19 20.64
N LEU A 281 12.26 0.87 20.34
CA LEU A 281 12.26 2.31 20.07
C LEU A 281 12.62 3.12 21.33
N ALA A 282 12.06 2.76 22.50
CA ALA A 282 12.38 3.39 23.77
C ALA A 282 13.88 3.28 24.11
N ASN A 283 14.45 2.06 24.01
CA ASN A 283 15.87 1.84 24.22
C ASN A 283 16.74 2.64 23.22
N GLN A 284 16.27 2.84 21.98
CA GLN A 284 16.99 3.63 21.00
C GLN A 284 16.95 5.13 21.30
N TYR A 285 15.84 5.65 21.83
CA TYR A 285 15.78 7.02 22.34
C TYR A 285 16.76 7.23 23.49
N GLU A 286 16.80 6.32 24.47
CA GLU A 286 17.73 6.42 25.61
C GLU A 286 19.20 6.32 25.17
N ASN A 287 19.52 5.36 24.30
CA ASN A 287 20.86 5.22 23.75
C ASN A 287 21.27 6.43 22.91
N PHE A 288 20.36 7.01 22.13
CA PHE A 288 20.65 8.22 21.38
C PHE A 288 20.83 9.42 22.30
N ALA A 289 19.94 9.63 23.26
CA ALA A 289 20.00 10.76 24.21
C ALA A 289 21.30 10.73 25.01
N SER A 290 21.69 9.57 25.55
CA SER A 290 22.94 9.41 26.30
C SER A 290 24.19 9.63 25.43
N ASN A 291 24.21 9.08 24.22
CA ASN A 291 25.32 9.29 23.29
C ASN A 291 25.40 10.73 22.76
N PHE A 292 24.25 11.36 22.50
CA PHE A 292 24.17 12.74 22.08
C PHE A 292 24.67 13.67 23.20
N TYR A 293 24.21 13.45 24.44
CA TYR A 293 24.68 14.19 25.61
C TYR A 293 26.20 14.09 25.80
N LYS A 294 26.77 12.88 25.69
CA LYS A 294 28.23 12.67 25.77
C LYS A 294 29.00 13.40 24.66
N ARG A 295 28.44 13.48 23.45
CA ARG A 295 29.03 14.18 22.30
C ARG A 295 29.00 15.71 22.41
N THR A 296 28.13 16.29 23.25
CA THR A 296 28.13 17.74 23.51
C THR A 296 29.41 18.23 24.18
N GLY A 297 30.23 17.33 24.75
CA GLY A 297 31.42 17.69 25.51
C GLY A 297 31.14 18.11 26.96
N ILE A 298 29.87 18.33 27.34
CA ILE A 298 29.45 18.67 28.71
C ILE A 298 29.85 17.58 29.69
N TYR A 299 29.72 16.31 29.29
CA TYR A 299 30.13 15.17 30.13
C TYR A 299 31.62 15.24 30.49
N ASN A 300 32.51 15.47 29.51
CA ASN A 300 33.95 15.61 29.74
C ASN A 300 34.28 16.87 30.55
N PHE A 301 33.52 17.94 30.35
CA PHE A 301 33.66 19.15 31.15
C PHE A 301 33.35 18.85 32.63
N GLN A 302 32.19 18.25 32.92
CA GLN A 302 31.79 17.92 34.29
C GLN A 302 32.76 16.95 34.97
N THR A 303 33.21 15.89 34.31
CA THR A 303 34.12 14.91 34.92
C THR A 303 35.52 15.48 35.18
N ASN A 304 36.00 16.40 34.34
CA ASN A 304 37.34 17.00 34.48
C ASN A 304 37.35 18.25 35.38
N TYR A 305 36.22 18.97 35.49
CA TYR A 305 36.11 20.18 36.33
C TYR A 305 35.53 19.91 37.74
N ALA A 306 34.84 18.80 37.97
CA ALA A 306 34.24 18.48 39.29
C ALA A 306 35.25 18.33 40.44
N ASN A 307 36.55 18.24 40.15
CA ASN A 307 37.62 18.24 41.16
C ASN A 307 38.05 19.65 41.60
N ARG A 308 37.41 20.72 41.11
CA ARG A 308 37.58 22.09 41.64
C ARG A 308 36.30 22.52 42.36
N SER A 309 36.46 22.97 43.61
CA SER A 309 35.38 23.32 44.54
C SER A 309 34.54 24.55 44.16
N THR A 310 34.81 25.19 43.03
CA THR A 310 34.07 26.38 42.57
C THR A 310 33.96 26.38 41.04
N ILE A 311 32.75 26.15 40.52
CA ILE A 311 32.40 26.45 39.14
C ILE A 311 32.14 27.97 39.10
N PRO A 312 32.90 28.78 38.33
CA PRO A 312 32.59 30.19 38.18
C PRO A 312 31.18 30.34 37.63
N ASP A 313 30.38 31.23 38.21
CA ASP A 313 29.05 31.57 37.70
C ASP A 313 29.23 32.40 36.41
N VAL A 314 29.45 31.69 35.29
CA VAL A 314 29.68 32.32 33.99
C VAL A 314 28.35 32.87 33.50
N LYS A 315 28.19 34.20 33.54
CA LYS A 315 26.95 34.88 33.16
C LYS A 315 26.89 35.20 31.67
N THR A 316 28.03 35.25 30.96
CA THR A 316 28.06 35.65 29.55
C THR A 316 29.14 34.94 28.72
N THR A 317 28.82 34.57 27.48
CA THR A 317 29.75 33.94 26.52
C THR A 317 30.98 34.78 26.19
N ASN A 318 30.85 36.11 26.28
CA ASN A 318 31.95 37.05 26.03
C ASN A 318 33.07 37.01 27.08
N GLU A 319 32.77 36.56 28.31
CA GLU A 319 33.78 36.44 29.37
C GLU A 319 34.73 35.28 29.10
N ILE A 320 34.23 34.17 28.55
CA ILE A 320 35.03 32.98 28.19
C ILE A 320 35.96 33.26 27.00
N LEU A 321 35.53 34.10 26.05
CA LEU A 321 36.30 34.42 24.84
C LEU A 321 37.53 35.29 25.13
N ASN A 322 37.54 36.01 26.26
CA ASN A 322 38.65 36.86 26.67
C ASN A 322 39.86 36.07 27.20
N ASP A 323 39.67 34.79 27.55
CA ASP A 323 40.74 33.89 28.01
C ASP A 323 41.62 33.36 26.85
N PHE A 324 41.27 33.66 25.60
CA PHE A 324 41.94 33.17 24.40
C PHE A 324 42.67 34.28 23.63
N ASP A 325 43.83 33.96 23.04
CA ASP A 325 44.58 34.90 22.21
C ASP A 325 43.77 35.32 20.97
N LYS A 326 43.81 36.61 20.59
CA LYS A 326 43.05 37.20 19.46
C LYS A 326 43.06 36.36 18.15
N PRO A 327 44.19 35.80 17.67
CA PRO A 327 44.19 34.97 16.45
C PRO A 327 43.53 33.60 16.64
N THR A 328 43.46 33.08 17.87
CA THR A 328 42.87 31.77 18.19
C THR A 328 41.35 31.83 18.36
N ILE A 329 40.80 33.00 18.74
CA ILE A 329 39.35 33.20 18.91
C ILE A 329 38.57 32.81 17.65
N GLY A 330 39.04 33.22 16.46
CA GLY A 330 38.38 32.88 15.20
C GLY A 330 38.36 31.37 14.91
N GLN A 331 39.46 30.67 15.21
CA GLN A 331 39.52 29.21 15.05
C GLN A 331 38.62 28.48 16.04
N VAL A 332 38.54 28.97 17.28
CA VAL A 332 37.65 28.44 18.32
C VAL A 332 36.19 28.62 17.90
N LEU A 333 35.80 29.82 17.44
CA LEU A 333 34.44 30.09 16.97
C LEU A 333 34.04 29.21 15.78
N ASN A 334 34.92 29.07 14.77
CA ASN A 334 34.66 28.19 13.63
C ASN A 334 34.55 26.71 14.07
N SER A 335 35.34 26.29 15.06
CA SER A 335 35.25 24.93 15.61
C SER A 335 33.95 24.71 16.38
N MET A 336 33.49 25.73 17.12
CA MET A 336 32.18 25.72 17.80
C MET A 336 31.04 25.64 16.80
N GLU A 337 31.05 26.49 15.78
CA GLU A 337 30.05 26.51 14.71
C GLU A 337 29.97 25.15 14.02
N ASN A 338 31.11 24.61 13.55
CA ASN A 338 31.17 23.28 12.94
C ASN A 338 30.65 22.18 13.87
N ASN A 339 30.94 22.25 15.17
CA ASN A 339 30.44 21.27 16.14
C ASN A 339 28.91 21.36 16.28
N ILE A 340 28.37 22.57 16.41
CA ILE A 340 26.93 22.83 16.50
C ILE A 340 26.24 22.36 15.22
N GLU A 341 26.75 22.68 14.05
CA GLU A 341 26.18 22.25 12.77
C GLU A 341 26.17 20.72 12.63
N ASN A 342 27.24 20.05 13.04
CA ASN A 342 27.32 18.59 13.06
C ASN A 342 26.29 17.98 14.02
N GLN A 343 26.09 18.58 15.20
CA GLN A 343 25.07 18.15 16.16
C GLN A 343 23.65 18.36 15.61
N ILE A 344 23.37 19.50 15.00
CA ILE A 344 22.08 19.80 14.35
C ILE A 344 21.80 18.81 13.23
N THR A 345 22.80 18.50 12.40
CA THR A 345 22.67 17.54 11.31
C THR A 345 22.40 16.13 11.84
N SER A 346 23.11 15.71 12.90
CA SER A 346 22.85 14.44 13.58
C SER A 346 21.44 14.38 14.16
N LEU A 347 20.94 15.45 14.78
CA LEU A 347 19.58 15.53 15.31
C LEU A 347 18.53 15.44 14.21
N LYS A 348 18.72 16.17 13.11
CA LYS A 348 17.81 16.14 11.95
C LYS A 348 17.75 14.74 11.34
N SER A 349 18.89 14.10 11.14
CA SER A 349 18.96 12.72 10.62
C SER A 349 18.26 11.73 11.55
N GLN A 350 18.51 11.83 12.86
CA GLN A 350 17.92 10.90 13.83
C GLN A 350 16.42 11.13 14.03
N LYS A 351 15.95 12.37 13.93
CA LYS A 351 14.51 12.68 13.91
C LYS A 351 13.80 11.92 12.78
N ILE A 352 14.38 11.89 11.58
CA ILE A 352 13.83 11.14 10.44
C ILE A 352 13.83 9.63 10.74
N ASN A 353 14.93 9.09 11.27
CA ASN A 353 15.02 7.67 11.62
C ASN A 353 13.99 7.25 12.67
N PHE A 354 13.79 8.07 13.71
CA PHE A 354 12.79 7.81 14.73
C PHE A 354 11.37 7.90 14.18
N PHE A 355 11.08 8.92 13.37
CA PHE A 355 9.80 9.04 12.69
C PHE A 355 9.46 7.80 11.84
N MET A 356 10.42 7.28 11.08
CA MET A 356 10.20 6.06 10.27
C MET A 356 9.93 4.82 11.13
N ARG A 357 10.57 4.71 12.30
CA ARG A 357 10.33 3.60 13.25
C ARG A 357 8.98 3.72 13.94
N GLU A 358 8.60 4.94 14.31
CA GLU A 358 7.28 5.24 14.87
C GLU A 358 6.18 4.96 13.85
N LYS A 359 6.35 5.39 12.60
CA LYS A 359 5.46 5.06 11.47
C LYS A 359 5.30 3.55 11.30
N LEU A 360 6.38 2.77 11.42
CA LEU A 360 6.31 1.32 11.37
C LEU A 360 5.46 0.74 12.53
N ILE A 361 5.63 1.25 13.75
CA ILE A 361 4.81 0.84 14.91
C ILE A 361 3.34 1.21 14.69
N ASN A 362 3.08 2.40 14.18
CA ASN A 362 1.74 2.89 13.87
C ASN A 362 1.05 2.01 12.81
N LEU A 363 1.79 1.54 11.79
CA LEU A 363 1.29 0.58 10.82
C LEU A 363 0.87 -0.77 11.46
N HIS A 364 1.65 -1.29 12.42
CA HIS A 364 1.28 -2.52 13.14
C HIS A 364 0.05 -2.31 13.99
N LYS A 365 0.00 -1.21 14.75
CA LYS A 365 -1.17 -0.83 15.58
C LYS A 365 -2.41 -0.65 14.72
N SER A 366 -2.32 0.10 13.62
CA SER A 366 -3.43 0.31 12.70
C SER A 366 -3.92 -1.01 12.12
N THR A 367 -3.02 -1.91 11.72
CA THR A 367 -3.39 -3.24 11.22
C THR A 367 -4.12 -4.08 12.28
N LEU A 368 -3.72 -3.98 13.54
CA LEU A 368 -4.42 -4.63 14.66
C LEU A 368 -5.83 -4.08 14.82
N TYR A 369 -5.99 -2.76 14.86
CA TYR A 369 -7.30 -2.12 15.03
C TYR A 369 -8.21 -2.30 13.80
N ASP A 370 -7.66 -2.35 12.59
CA ASP A 370 -8.38 -2.62 11.34
C ASP A 370 -9.08 -3.99 11.39
N LYS A 371 -8.45 -5.02 11.98
CA LYS A 371 -9.07 -6.35 12.10
C LYS A 371 -10.41 -6.29 12.84
N TYR A 372 -10.51 -5.44 13.85
CA TYR A 372 -11.76 -5.19 14.56
C TYR A 372 -12.69 -4.27 13.77
N ALA A 373 -12.19 -3.12 13.30
CA ALA A 373 -13.01 -2.11 12.63
C ALA A 373 -13.70 -2.66 11.36
N ILE A 374 -12.98 -3.40 10.53
CA ILE A 374 -13.51 -4.02 9.30
C ILE A 374 -14.68 -4.97 9.62
N SER A 375 -14.63 -5.68 10.74
CA SER A 375 -15.67 -6.63 11.13
C SER A 375 -17.00 -5.93 11.42
N PHE A 376 -16.95 -4.74 12.02
CA PHE A 376 -18.13 -3.92 12.30
C PHE A 376 -18.62 -3.09 11.10
N ALA A 377 -17.80 -2.93 10.06
CA ALA A 377 -18.15 -2.09 8.90
C ALA A 377 -19.43 -2.55 8.21
N ALA A 378 -19.58 -3.87 8.00
CA ALA A 378 -20.73 -4.46 7.34
C ALA A 378 -22.05 -4.16 8.08
N ILE A 379 -22.08 -4.38 9.40
CA ILE A 379 -23.28 -4.13 10.20
C ILE A 379 -23.61 -2.63 10.33
N ILE A 380 -22.60 -1.76 10.40
CA ILE A 380 -22.82 -0.31 10.43
C ILE A 380 -23.41 0.16 9.10
N LEU A 381 -22.87 -0.30 7.96
CA LEU A 381 -23.42 0.04 6.65
C LEU A 381 -24.78 -0.62 6.38
N PHE A 382 -25.10 -1.77 6.99
CA PHE A 382 -26.46 -2.30 7.00
C PHE A 382 -27.44 -1.31 7.66
N PHE A 383 -27.08 -0.75 8.82
CA PHE A 383 -27.90 0.23 9.53
C PHE A 383 -28.03 1.57 8.82
N VAL A 384 -27.10 1.89 7.91
CA VAL A 384 -27.24 3.02 6.98
C VAL A 384 -28.15 2.64 5.81
N GLY A 385 -27.91 1.48 5.19
CA GLY A 385 -28.55 1.09 3.94
C GLY A 385 -30.03 0.70 4.06
N ALA A 386 -30.37 -0.11 5.04
CA ALA A 386 -31.76 -0.57 5.23
C ALA A 386 -32.78 0.56 5.40
N PRO A 387 -32.59 1.55 6.30
CA PRO A 387 -33.53 2.66 6.42
C PRO A 387 -33.52 3.58 5.19
N LEU A 388 -32.36 3.74 4.54
CA LEU A 388 -32.25 4.57 3.34
C LEU A 388 -33.06 3.99 2.19
N GLY A 389 -32.98 2.67 1.97
CA GLY A 389 -33.83 1.95 1.02
C GLY A 389 -35.31 2.11 1.35
N ALA A 390 -35.70 1.99 2.62
CA ALA A 390 -37.10 2.15 3.03
C ALA A 390 -37.67 3.58 2.80
N ILE A 391 -36.81 4.60 2.79
CA ILE A 391 -37.23 5.99 2.53
C ILE A 391 -37.30 6.28 1.02
N ILE A 392 -36.40 5.69 0.22
CA ILE A 392 -36.32 5.91 -1.23
C ILE A 392 -37.41 5.06 -1.91
N ARG A 393 -38.63 5.60 -1.97
CA ARG A 393 -39.83 4.91 -2.50
C ARG A 393 -39.91 4.88 -4.03
N LYS A 394 -39.18 5.75 -4.75
CA LYS A 394 -39.27 5.92 -6.21
C LYS A 394 -37.91 6.30 -6.81
N GLY A 395 -37.53 5.67 -7.93
CA GLY A 395 -36.29 6.00 -8.65
C GLY A 395 -35.74 4.92 -9.58
N GLY A 396 -36.40 3.76 -9.70
CA GLY A 396 -35.91 2.61 -10.46
C GLY A 396 -34.60 2.04 -9.89
N PHE A 397 -34.04 1.03 -10.55
CA PHE A 397 -32.82 0.37 -10.08
C PHE A 397 -31.62 1.32 -9.93
N GLY A 398 -31.52 2.39 -10.74
CA GLY A 398 -30.33 3.26 -10.76
C GLY A 398 -30.18 4.18 -9.55
N TYR A 399 -31.26 4.82 -9.09
CA TYR A 399 -31.17 5.86 -8.06
C TYR A 399 -30.68 5.33 -6.68
N PRO A 400 -31.18 4.19 -6.15
CA PRO A 400 -30.68 3.62 -4.91
C PRO A 400 -29.20 3.18 -5.01
N VAL A 401 -28.74 2.70 -6.18
CA VAL A 401 -27.32 2.33 -6.40
C VAL A 401 -26.42 3.55 -6.30
N VAL A 402 -26.79 4.67 -6.94
CA VAL A 402 -25.97 5.89 -6.91
C VAL A 402 -25.83 6.42 -5.49
N ILE A 403 -26.91 6.43 -4.71
CA ILE A 403 -26.86 6.86 -3.31
C ILE A 403 -26.00 5.90 -2.47
N ALA A 404 -26.15 4.59 -2.66
CA ALA A 404 -25.31 3.60 -2.00
C ALA A 404 -23.82 3.84 -2.31
N LEU A 405 -23.51 4.13 -3.58
CA LEU A 405 -22.15 4.40 -4.03
C LEU A 405 -21.59 5.67 -3.40
N ILE A 406 -22.35 6.76 -3.33
CA ILE A 406 -21.93 8.01 -2.65
C ILE A 406 -21.66 7.75 -1.16
N MET A 407 -22.56 7.04 -0.47
CA MET A 407 -22.38 6.71 0.95
C MET A 407 -21.16 5.80 1.17
N PHE A 408 -20.95 4.82 0.29
CA PHE A 408 -19.78 3.95 0.34
C PHE A 408 -18.48 4.70 0.05
N LEU A 409 -18.43 5.55 -0.97
CA LEU A 409 -17.26 6.37 -1.28
C LEU A 409 -16.94 7.32 -0.12
N THR A 410 -17.96 7.91 0.50
CA THR A 410 -17.79 8.75 1.69
C THR A 410 -17.17 7.95 2.84
N TYR A 411 -17.71 6.76 3.13
CA TYR A 411 -17.14 5.84 4.11
C TYR A 411 -15.69 5.47 3.77
N HIS A 412 -15.42 5.14 2.51
CA HIS A 412 -14.10 4.67 2.07
C HIS A 412 -13.05 5.79 2.11
N PHE A 413 -13.36 6.97 1.59
CA PHE A 413 -12.43 8.09 1.62
C PHE A 413 -12.14 8.58 3.03
N LEU A 414 -13.15 8.70 3.89
CA LEU A 414 -12.93 9.03 5.31
C LEU A 414 -11.99 8.02 5.98
N GLY A 415 -12.19 6.72 5.72
CA GLY A 415 -11.31 5.66 6.21
C GLY A 415 -9.87 5.80 5.70
N THR A 416 -9.69 5.99 4.39
CA THR A 416 -8.36 6.12 3.76
C THR A 416 -7.61 7.36 4.27
N PHE A 417 -8.26 8.52 4.34
CA PHE A 417 -7.63 9.74 4.88
C PHE A 417 -7.23 9.58 6.34
N SER A 418 -8.09 8.97 7.16
CA SER A 418 -7.81 8.74 8.56
C SER A 418 -6.68 7.73 8.76
N LYS A 419 -6.65 6.67 7.97
CA LYS A 419 -5.56 5.69 8.00
C LYS A 419 -4.23 6.33 7.62
N ASN A 420 -4.18 7.13 6.57
CA ASN A 420 -2.96 7.85 6.19
C ASN A 420 -2.49 8.81 7.31
N ALA A 421 -3.42 9.52 7.95
CA ALA A 421 -3.09 10.39 9.09
C ALA A 421 -2.58 9.60 10.31
N ALA A 422 -3.09 8.39 10.52
CA ALA A 422 -2.64 7.49 11.59
C ALA A 422 -1.26 6.90 11.32
N GLU A 423 -0.95 6.57 10.07
CA GLU A 423 0.36 6.08 9.66
C GLU A 423 1.45 7.12 9.95
N ASP A 424 1.19 8.39 9.69
CA ASP A 424 2.12 9.49 9.95
C ASP A 424 2.14 9.95 11.42
N GLY A 425 1.37 9.31 12.31
CA GLY A 425 1.30 9.65 13.73
C GLY A 425 0.53 10.94 14.04
N SER A 426 -0.14 11.54 13.04
CA SER A 426 -0.96 12.76 13.24
C SER A 426 -2.20 12.48 14.09
N ILE A 427 -2.75 11.27 14.00
CA ILE A 427 -3.85 10.80 14.85
C ILE A 427 -3.50 9.43 15.44
N ALA A 428 -4.15 9.09 16.57
CA ALA A 428 -3.96 7.79 17.20
C ALA A 428 -4.36 6.64 16.24
N PRO A 429 -3.57 5.56 16.11
CA PRO A 429 -3.88 4.44 15.20
C PRO A 429 -5.25 3.79 15.43
N MET A 430 -5.72 3.78 16.68
CA MET A 430 -7.07 3.29 17.02
C MET A 430 -8.16 4.15 16.38
N LEU A 431 -8.04 5.47 16.46
CA LEU A 431 -8.99 6.39 15.83
C LEU A 431 -8.90 6.29 14.31
N GLY A 432 -7.69 6.17 13.76
CA GLY A 432 -7.44 5.96 12.33
C GLY A 432 -8.29 4.85 11.72
N SER A 433 -8.30 3.69 12.37
CA SER A 433 -9.05 2.52 11.92
C SER A 433 -10.56 2.63 12.15
N TRP A 434 -11.00 3.34 13.19
CA TRP A 434 -12.40 3.37 13.60
C TRP A 434 -13.19 4.59 13.14
N ILE A 435 -12.54 5.65 12.64
CA ILE A 435 -13.22 6.93 12.41
C ILE A 435 -14.44 6.79 11.49
N SER A 436 -14.31 5.96 10.44
CA SER A 436 -15.37 5.82 9.44
C SER A 436 -16.59 5.11 10.03
N ASN A 437 -16.36 4.11 10.86
CA ASN A 437 -17.40 3.42 11.62
C ASN A 437 -18.06 4.35 12.64
N ILE A 438 -17.26 5.11 13.39
CA ILE A 438 -17.73 6.06 14.41
C ILE A 438 -18.58 7.16 13.78
N LEU A 439 -18.24 7.63 12.57
CA LEU A 439 -19.01 8.65 11.86
C LEU A 439 -20.27 8.08 11.20
N MET A 440 -20.22 6.88 10.63
CA MET A 440 -21.39 6.27 9.97
C MET A 440 -22.44 5.75 10.95
N LEU A 441 -22.06 5.36 12.17
CA LEU A 441 -23.00 4.81 13.15
C LEU A 441 -24.08 5.83 13.57
N PRO A 442 -23.77 7.08 13.94
CA PRO A 442 -24.77 8.12 14.19
C PRO A 442 -25.65 8.41 12.98
N VAL A 443 -25.09 8.38 11.76
CA VAL A 443 -25.85 8.56 10.51
C VAL A 443 -26.86 7.42 10.35
N GLY A 444 -26.46 6.17 10.58
CA GLY A 444 -27.35 5.02 10.57
C GLY A 444 -28.49 5.17 11.58
N ILE A 445 -28.18 5.53 12.83
CA ILE A 445 -29.18 5.76 13.89
C ILE A 445 -30.17 6.86 13.48
N TYR A 446 -29.66 7.98 12.95
CA TYR A 446 -30.47 9.08 12.47
C TYR A 446 -31.42 8.65 11.34
N LEU A 447 -30.92 7.88 10.36
CA LEU A 447 -31.72 7.38 9.24
C LEU A 447 -32.80 6.39 9.72
N ILE A 448 -32.49 5.50 10.67
CA ILE A 448 -33.48 4.59 11.25
C ILE A 448 -34.62 5.37 11.90
N SER A 449 -34.31 6.41 12.67
CA SER A 449 -35.33 7.27 13.29
C SER A 449 -36.22 7.96 12.24
N ARG A 450 -35.61 8.52 11.19
CA ARG A 450 -36.34 9.15 10.08
C ARG A 450 -37.25 8.17 9.33
N ALA A 451 -36.73 7.00 8.96
CA ALA A 451 -37.47 5.96 8.27
C ALA A 451 -38.62 5.40 9.13
N SER A 452 -38.43 5.31 10.45
CA SER A 452 -39.47 4.89 11.37
C SER A 452 -40.60 5.91 11.50
N SER A 453 -40.31 7.20 11.39
CA SER A 453 -41.31 8.28 11.45
C SER A 453 -41.90 8.66 10.08
N ASP A 454 -41.60 7.92 9.01
CA ASP A 454 -41.98 8.25 7.61
C ASP A 454 -41.60 9.67 7.17
N LYS A 455 -40.55 10.24 7.79
CA LYS A 455 -40.02 11.55 7.43
C LYS A 455 -39.06 11.39 6.25
N SER A 456 -39.16 12.29 5.27
CA SER A 456 -38.15 12.41 4.21
C SER A 456 -36.77 12.72 4.84
N ILE A 457 -35.70 12.24 4.19
CA ILE A 457 -34.30 12.37 4.65
C ILE A 457 -33.93 13.85 4.83
N ILE A 458 -34.27 14.62 3.80
CA ILE A 458 -34.14 16.08 3.63
C ILE A 458 -35.38 16.46 2.81
N ASN A 459 -35.91 17.69 2.93
CA ASN A 459 -36.82 18.25 1.92
C ASN A 459 -36.05 18.41 0.58
N LEU A 460 -35.67 17.29 -0.03
CA LEU A 460 -34.95 17.22 -1.29
C LEU A 460 -35.80 17.82 -2.39
N ASP A 461 -37.13 17.68 -2.33
CA ASP A 461 -38.04 18.36 -3.24
C ASP A 461 -37.88 19.88 -3.17
N SER A 462 -37.79 20.48 -1.98
CA SER A 462 -37.60 21.95 -1.86
C SER A 462 -36.20 22.39 -2.31
N LYS A 463 -35.14 21.62 -2.02
CA LYS A 463 -33.78 21.95 -2.47
C LYS A 463 -33.57 21.70 -3.96
N ILE A 464 -34.21 20.69 -4.54
CA ILE A 464 -34.20 20.42 -5.98
C ILE A 464 -35.02 21.48 -6.71
N GLU A 465 -36.13 21.95 -6.13
CA GLU A 465 -36.87 23.12 -6.63
C GLU A 465 -36.04 24.40 -6.55
N GLU A 466 -35.33 24.65 -5.45
CA GLU A 466 -34.37 25.76 -5.33
C GLU A 466 -33.27 25.66 -6.39
N LEU A 467 -32.67 24.48 -6.58
CA LEU A 467 -31.63 24.25 -7.58
C LEU A 467 -32.17 24.41 -9.02
N LYS A 468 -33.36 23.88 -9.31
CA LYS A 468 -34.04 24.08 -10.60
C LYS A 468 -34.37 25.56 -10.82
N SER A 469 -34.76 26.28 -9.78
CA SER A 469 -35.00 27.73 -9.84
C SER A 469 -33.71 28.51 -10.13
N TYR A 470 -32.60 28.07 -9.54
CA TYR A 470 -31.27 28.64 -9.76
C TYR A 470 -30.75 28.36 -11.18
N LEU A 471 -30.91 27.13 -11.67
CA LEU A 471 -30.54 26.72 -13.03
C LEU A 471 -31.42 27.39 -14.09
N LYS A 472 -32.73 27.58 -13.83
CA LYS A 472 -33.59 28.40 -14.69
C LYS A 472 -33.15 29.85 -14.75
N LYS A 473 -32.67 30.44 -13.65
CA LYS A 473 -32.11 31.80 -13.64
C LYS A 473 -30.83 31.92 -14.46
N ILE A 474 -30.04 30.85 -14.59
CA ILE A 474 -28.82 30.82 -15.40
C ILE A 474 -29.12 30.62 -16.90
N ASN A 475 -30.22 29.94 -17.24
CA ASN A 475 -30.61 29.68 -18.63
C ASN A 475 -31.48 30.78 -19.30
N PHE A 476 -31.60 31.96 -18.70
CA PHE A 476 -32.29 33.13 -19.28
C PHE A 476 -31.35 34.32 -19.52
N LYS A 477 -30.16 34.05 -20.07
CA LYS A 477 -29.37 35.05 -20.81
C LYS A 477 -28.95 34.43 -22.14
N LYS A 478 -29.87 34.47 -23.11
CA LYS A 478 -29.55 34.40 -24.52
C LYS A 478 -29.80 35.78 -25.12
#